data_AF-A0A9E3UZK8-F1
#
_entry.id   AF-A0A9E3UZK8-F1
#
_cell.length_a   1.000
_cell.length_b   1.000
_cell.length_c   1.000
_cell.angle_alpha   90.00
_cell.angle_beta   90.00
_cell.angle_gamma   90.00
#
_symmetry.space_group_name_H-M   'P 1'
#
loop_
_entity.id
_entity.type
_entity.pdbx_description
1 polymer ?
#
loop_
_entity_poly.entity_id
_entity_poly.type
_entity_poly.pdbx_seq_one_letter_code
_entity_poly.pdbx_strand_id
1 'polypeptide(L)' 'MAGTKMGGQKAAATNKAKYGKDFYARIGQMGGQLGRTGGFYANRELARKAGQKGGRISRRGAAKA' A
#
# COMPACT_ATOMS: atom_id res chain seq x y z
N MET A 1 18.85 -4.45 -20.56
CA MET A 1 18.66 -3.01 -20.82
C MET A 1 18.00 -2.34 -19.64
N ALA A 2 18.50 -1.17 -19.22
CA ALA A 2 17.75 -0.26 -18.36
C ALA A 2 16.52 0.28 -19.12
N GLY A 3 15.45 0.64 -18.40
CA GLY A 3 14.24 1.21 -18.99
C GLY A 3 13.29 0.24 -19.72
N THR A 4 13.69 -1.03 -19.96
CA THR A 4 12.78 -2.03 -20.55
C THR A 4 12.00 -2.80 -19.49
N LYS A 5 10.81 -3.30 -19.84
CA LYS A 5 9.96 -4.12 -18.94
C LYS A 5 10.74 -5.30 -18.35
N MET A 6 11.55 -5.98 -19.17
CA MET A 6 12.41 -7.09 -18.74
C MET A 6 13.50 -6.65 -17.76
N GLY A 7 14.12 -5.48 -17.99
CA GLY A 7 15.08 -4.89 -17.04
C GLY A 7 14.43 -4.56 -15.69
N GLY A 8 13.23 -3.97 -15.72
CA GLY A 8 12.45 -3.66 -14.51
C GLY A 8 12.08 -4.90 -13.71
N GLN A 9 11.68 -6.00 -14.37
CA GLN A 9 11.40 -7.27 -13.72
C GLN A 9 12.63 -7.86 -13.02
N LYS A 10 13.79 -7.85 -13.69
CA LYS A 10 15.06 -8.31 -13.11
C LYS A 10 15.45 -7.45 -11.89
N ALA A 11 15.33 -6.13 -11.99
CA ALA A 11 15.59 -5.22 -10.88
C ALA A 11 14.64 -5.48 -9.69
N ALA A 12 13.35 -5.69 -9.95
CA ALA A 12 12.38 -6.03 -8.91
C ALA A 12 12.71 -7.35 -8.21
N ALA A 13 13.16 -8.36 -8.96
CA ALA A 13 13.61 -9.64 -8.39
C ALA A 13 14.82 -9.45 -7.47
N THR A 14 15.84 -8.71 -7.92
CA THR A 14 17.03 -8.40 -7.11
C THR A 14 16.66 -7.61 -5.86
N ASN A 15 15.78 -6.61 -5.97
CA ASN A 15 15.34 -5.80 -4.82
C ASN A 15 14.57 -6.63 -3.79
N LYS A 16 13.68 -7.53 -4.24
CA LYS A 16 12.96 -8.44 -3.33
C LYS A 16 13.89 -9.43 -2.64
N ALA A 17 14.92 -9.93 -3.33
CA ALA A 17 15.92 -10.81 -2.74
C ALA A 17 16.79 -10.08 -1.72
N LYS A 18 17.21 -8.83 -2.02
CA LYS A 18 18.12 -8.05 -1.17
C LYS A 18 17.43 -7.44 0.07
N TYR A 19 16.21 -6.93 -0.09
CA TYR A 19 15.51 -6.17 0.95
C TYR A 19 14.28 -6.90 1.52
N GLY A 20 13.99 -8.10 1.03
CA GLY A 20 12.87 -8.92 1.45
C GLY A 20 11.56 -8.61 0.73
N LYS A 21 10.57 -9.49 0.98
CA LYS A 21 9.24 -9.43 0.36
C LYS A 21 8.47 -8.14 0.67
N ASP A 22 8.75 -7.53 1.82
CA ASP A 22 8.03 -6.35 2.31
C ASP A 22 8.57 -5.02 1.75
N PHE A 23 9.67 -5.05 0.98
CA PHE A 23 10.37 -3.85 0.50
C PHE A 23 9.43 -2.85 -0.19
N TYR A 24 8.68 -3.29 -1.20
CA TYR A 24 7.75 -2.43 -1.92
C TYR A 24 6.52 -2.04 -1.09
N ALA A 25 6.07 -2.91 -0.17
CA ALA A 25 4.97 -2.60 0.73
C ALA A 25 5.34 -1.45 1.68
N ARG A 26 6.55 -1.49 2.25
CA ARG A 26 7.08 -0.42 3.12
C ARG A 26 7.22 0.91 2.38
N ILE A 27 7.79 0.89 1.18
CA ILE A 27 7.94 2.11 0.35
C ILE A 27 6.57 2.71 0.01
N GLY A 28 5.61 1.88 -0.41
CA GLY A 28 4.25 2.32 -0.69
C GLY A 28 3.55 2.91 0.54
N GLN A 29 3.71 2.29 1.72
CA GLN A 29 3.18 2.82 2.97
C GLN A 29 3.76 4.19 3.32
N MET A 30 5.09 4.35 3.27
CA MET A 30 5.75 5.62 3.55
C MET A 30 5.29 6.73 2.58
N GLY A 31 5.23 6.42 1.28
CA GLY A 31 4.72 7.34 0.27
C GLY A 31 3.27 7.75 0.52
N GLY A 32 2.41 6.80 0.91
CA GLY A 32 1.01 7.07 1.26
C GLY A 32 0.84 7.93 2.51
N GLN A 33 1.70 7.75 3.52
CA GLN A 33 1.69 8.58 4.74
C GLN A 33 2.16 10.01 4.49
N LEU A 34 3.15 10.19 3.60
CA LEU A 34 3.67 11.51 3.22
C LEU A 34 2.76 12.24 2.22
N GLY A 35 2.01 11.49 1.41
CA GLY A 35 1.07 12.02 0.43
C GLY A 35 -0.12 12.73 1.10
N ARG A 36 -0.23 14.04 0.89
CA ARG A 36 -1.30 14.88 1.48
C ARG A 36 -2.29 15.43 0.45
N THR A 37 -2.21 14.97 -0.80
CA THR A 37 -2.92 15.62 -1.92
C THR A 37 -3.97 14.73 -2.60
N GLY A 38 -4.14 13.46 -2.19
CA GLY A 38 -5.01 12.51 -2.90
C GLY A 38 -5.82 11.55 -2.03
N GLY A 39 -6.76 10.84 -2.68
CA GLY A 39 -7.50 9.70 -2.13
C GLY A 39 -8.23 9.99 -0.80
N PHE A 40 -7.98 9.14 0.19
CA PHE A 40 -8.57 9.22 1.53
C PHE A 40 -8.08 10.40 2.37
N TYR A 41 -6.93 11.01 2.01
CA TYR A 41 -6.45 12.20 2.70
C TYR A 41 -7.25 13.44 2.27
N ALA A 42 -7.45 13.62 0.96
CA ALA A 42 -8.18 14.76 0.41
C ALA A 42 -9.69 14.71 0.72
N ASN A 43 -10.26 13.51 0.94
CA ASN A 43 -11.67 13.32 1.24
C ASN A 43 -11.88 12.39 2.46
N ARG A 44 -12.03 12.99 3.64
CA ARG A 44 -12.25 12.28 4.91
C ARG A 44 -13.57 11.52 4.94
N GLU A 45 -14.62 12.03 4.30
CA GLU A 45 -15.93 11.35 4.23
C GLU A 45 -15.84 10.05 3.43
N LEU A 46 -15.11 10.05 2.31
CA LEU A 46 -14.83 8.84 1.53
C LEU A 46 -14.07 7.80 2.37
N ALA A 47 -13.06 8.23 3.13
CA ALA A 47 -12.30 7.35 4.02
C ALA A 47 -13.18 6.70 5.08
N ARG A 48 -14.06 7.49 5.70
CA ARG A 48 -15.00 7.00 6.72
C ARG A 48 -15.97 5.97 6.16
N LYS A 49 -16.59 6.25 5.00
CA LYS A 49 -17.54 5.33 4.35
C LYS A 49 -16.87 4.02 3.95
N ALA A 50 -15.67 4.08 3.39
CA ALA A 50 -14.90 2.90 3.01
C ALA A 50 -14.51 2.05 4.24
N GLY A 51 -14.03 2.70 5.31
CA GLY A 51 -13.68 2.04 6.56
C GLY A 51 -14.87 1.35 7.22
N GLN A 52 -16.03 2.03 7.30
CA GLN A 52 -17.26 1.45 7.86
C GLN A 52 -17.73 0.23 7.07
N LYS A 53 -17.76 0.33 5.72
CA LYS A 53 -18.14 -0.80 4.86
C LYS A 53 -17.20 -1.99 5.04
N GLY A 54 -15.89 -1.74 5.09
CA GLY A 54 -14.88 -2.77 5.31
C GLY A 54 -15.03 -3.45 6.67
N GLY A 55 -15.26 -2.68 7.73
CA GLY A 55 -15.51 -3.20 9.07
C GLY A 55 -16.77 -4.06 9.14
N ARG A 56 -17.87 -3.63 8.53
CA ARG A 56 -19.14 -4.37 8.51
C ARG A 56 -19.05 -5.71 7.76
N ILE A 57 -18.25 -5.77 6.69
CA ILE A 57 -18.07 -7.00 5.89
C ILE A 57 -16.99 -7.91 6.50
N SER A 58 -16.11 -7.38 7.34
CA SER A 58 -15.00 -8.13 7.93
C SER A 58 -15.49 -9.32 8.74
N ARG A 59 -14.93 -10.51 8.45
CA ARG A 59 -15.07 -11.71 9.28
C ARG A 59 -14.06 -11.75 10.44
N ARG A 60 -13.05 -10.88 10.41
CA ARG A 60 -12.16 -10.67 11.56
C ARG A 60 -12.97 -9.84 12.55
N GLY A 61 -13.20 -10.37 13.75
CA GLY A 61 -13.95 -9.70 14.80
C GLY A 61 -13.38 -8.32 15.14
N ALA A 62 -14.12 -7.53 15.92
CA ALA A 62 -13.67 -6.21 16.33
C ALA A 62 -12.27 -6.28 16.96
N ALA A 63 -11.43 -5.29 16.66
CA ALA A 63 -10.14 -5.15 17.33
C ALA A 63 -10.40 -5.06 18.84
N LYS A 64 -9.77 -5.95 19.61
CA LYS A 64 -9.82 -5.84 21.08
C LYS A 64 -9.03 -4.59 21.47
N ALA A 65 -9.61 -3.79 22.36
CA ALA A 65 -8.97 -2.64 22.98
C ALA A 65 -7.83 -3.07 23.90
#